data_AF-A0A9W9NDM4-F1
#
_entry.id   AF-A0A9W9NDM4-F1
#
_cell.length_a   1.000
_cell.length_b   1.000
_cell.length_c   1.000
_cell.angle_alpha   90.00
_cell.angle_beta   90.00
_cell.angle_gamma   90.00
#
_symmetry.space_group_name_H-M   'P 1'
#
loop_
_entity.id
_entity.type
_entity.pdbx_description
1 polymer ?
#
loop_
_entity_poly.entity_id
_entity_poly.type
_entity_poly.pdbx_seq_one_letter_code
_entity_poly.pdbx_strand_id
1 'polypeptide(L)'
;MASPFIFHLSSSLAANRYMNLYWSGDQNTSWGHNDGIKSAVTVMGHMGLSGYAHGHVEIGGYTTTWDSNGVVNRSAELLGRWRELSPVSSVVFRSHEGNVPHVNAQFYTNSSTYAYYAYNARMFRSLAAYQRRILDTECKNLGWSLVRMPVIYHPDDVGAKATRHESFLLGSDLYVPAVLDPGCKCVEVYFLGQNQSYTHVWSGWRYKGGQKARVVVPYGKPAVFVVVQPKHNDLRGLLEFVRKENTAMIYV
;
A
#
# COMPACT_ATOMS: atom_id res chain seq x y z
N MET A 1 -29.01 -10.68 5.04
CA MET A 1 -28.35 -9.72 5.94
C MET A 1 -26.86 -9.72 5.62
N ALA A 2 -26.22 -8.56 5.49
CA ALA A 2 -24.76 -8.53 5.36
C ALA A 2 -24.16 -8.95 6.71
N SER A 3 -23.25 -9.92 6.69
CA SER A 3 -22.51 -10.34 7.89
C SER A 3 -21.72 -9.17 8.48
N PRO A 4 -21.54 -9.10 9.81
CA PRO A 4 -20.72 -8.07 10.44
C PRO A 4 -19.27 -8.10 9.92
N PHE A 5 -18.69 -6.92 9.77
CA PHE A 5 -17.31 -6.73 9.34
C PHE A 5 -16.41 -6.56 10.56
N ILE A 6 -15.62 -7.59 10.88
CA ILE A 6 -14.73 -7.66 12.05
C ILE A 6 -13.30 -7.88 11.55
N PHE A 7 -12.33 -7.22 12.19
CA PHE A 7 -10.91 -7.39 11.91
C PHE A 7 -10.15 -7.84 13.14
N HIS A 8 -9.06 -8.59 12.92
CA HIS A 8 -8.27 -9.18 14.00
C HIS A 8 -6.78 -8.87 13.80
N LEU A 9 -6.08 -8.71 14.92
CA LEU A 9 -4.61 -8.67 14.96
C LEU A 9 -4.02 -10.07 15.07
N SER A 10 -4.50 -10.85 16.04
CA SER A 10 -3.95 -12.16 16.36
C SER A 10 -4.60 -13.25 15.53
N SER A 11 -3.80 -14.23 15.12
CA SER A 11 -4.27 -15.41 14.40
C SER A 11 -3.41 -16.62 14.74
N SER A 12 -3.94 -17.81 14.44
CA SER A 12 -3.23 -19.09 14.61
C SER A 12 -3.45 -19.96 13.37
N LEU A 13 -2.89 -21.17 13.37
CA LEU A 13 -3.13 -22.14 12.30
C LEU A 13 -4.64 -22.29 12.03
N ALA A 14 -5.03 -22.24 10.75
CA ALA A 14 -6.39 -22.36 10.24
C ALA A 14 -7.40 -21.26 10.68
N ALA A 15 -6.98 -20.21 11.39
CA ALA A 15 -7.86 -19.11 11.78
C ALA A 15 -8.39 -18.32 10.57
N ASN A 16 -7.69 -18.34 9.44
CA ASN A 16 -8.12 -17.73 8.17
C ASN A 16 -9.50 -18.21 7.68
N ARG A 17 -9.99 -19.39 8.10
CA ARG A 17 -11.33 -19.90 7.79
C ARG A 17 -12.46 -19.16 8.52
N TYR A 18 -12.13 -18.48 9.61
CA TYR A 18 -13.08 -17.84 10.52
C TYR A 18 -12.87 -16.32 10.64
N MET A 19 -11.79 -15.80 10.05
CA MET A 19 -11.44 -14.39 10.06
C MET A 19 -11.82 -13.72 8.75
N ASN A 20 -12.62 -12.65 8.84
CA ASN A 20 -13.04 -11.89 7.67
C ASN A 20 -11.94 -10.96 7.14
N LEU A 21 -11.15 -10.38 8.06
CA LEU A 21 -10.13 -9.39 7.79
C LEU A 21 -9.01 -9.47 8.84
N TYR A 22 -7.75 -9.39 8.43
CA TYR A 22 -6.65 -9.08 9.36
C TYR A 22 -6.23 -7.62 9.25
N TRP A 23 -5.59 -7.17 10.32
CA TRP A 23 -4.93 -5.88 10.43
C TRP A 23 -3.44 -6.11 10.68
N SER A 24 -2.58 -5.29 10.08
CA SER A 24 -1.13 -5.40 10.23
C SER A 24 -0.58 -5.21 11.65
N GLY A 25 -1.40 -4.71 12.59
CA GLY A 25 -1.00 -4.51 13.98
C GLY A 25 -0.42 -3.15 14.30
N ASP A 26 0.13 -3.08 15.51
CA ASP A 26 0.59 -1.86 16.16
C ASP A 26 1.98 -1.42 15.67
N GLN A 27 2.07 -0.98 14.43
CA GLN A 27 3.30 -0.35 13.94
C GLN A 27 3.61 0.91 14.74
N ASN A 28 4.88 1.15 15.04
CA ASN A 28 5.35 2.44 15.54
C ASN A 28 5.04 3.57 14.56
N THR A 29 4.84 4.76 15.11
CA THR A 29 4.71 6.01 14.36
C THR A 29 6.07 6.47 13.81
N SER A 30 6.78 5.58 13.09
CA SER A 30 8.13 5.80 12.57
C SER A 30 8.37 5.19 11.18
N TRP A 31 9.56 5.44 10.64
CA TRP A 31 10.06 4.89 9.37
C TRP A 31 10.86 3.58 9.54
N GLY A 32 10.86 3.02 10.75
CA GLY A 32 11.71 1.88 11.13
C GLY A 32 11.48 0.63 10.28
N HIS A 33 12.56 -0.13 10.08
CA HIS A 33 12.53 -1.39 9.33
C HIS A 33 11.67 -2.47 10.01
N ASN A 34 11.86 -2.67 11.32
CA ASN A 34 11.26 -3.80 12.04
C ASN A 34 9.84 -3.53 12.53
N ASP A 35 9.46 -2.26 12.67
CA ASP A 35 8.20 -1.89 13.33
C ASP A 35 7.65 -0.54 12.86
N GLY A 36 8.10 -0.01 11.72
CA GLY A 36 7.56 1.22 11.12
C GLY A 36 6.73 0.92 9.88
N ILE A 37 6.54 1.92 9.02
CA ILE A 37 5.82 1.76 7.74
C ILE A 37 6.34 0.62 6.85
N LYS A 38 7.66 0.33 6.92
CA LYS A 38 8.29 -0.78 6.19
C LYS A 38 7.74 -2.14 6.61
N SER A 39 7.61 -2.35 7.92
CA SER A 39 7.12 -3.60 8.49
C SER A 39 5.69 -3.91 8.07
N ALA A 40 4.84 -2.90 7.89
CA ALA A 40 3.46 -3.10 7.43
C ALA A 40 3.41 -3.75 6.04
N VAL A 41 4.28 -3.34 5.11
CA VAL A 41 4.34 -3.97 3.77
C VAL A 41 4.80 -5.42 3.89
N THR A 42 5.82 -5.70 4.72
CA THR A 42 6.28 -7.06 4.98
C THR A 42 5.18 -7.94 5.57
N VAL A 43 4.43 -7.44 6.57
CA VAL A 43 3.29 -8.15 7.16
C VAL A 43 2.21 -8.43 6.11
N MET A 44 1.84 -7.43 5.30
CA MET A 44 0.84 -7.62 4.24
C MET A 44 1.23 -8.71 3.25
N GLY A 45 2.50 -8.75 2.83
CA GLY A 45 3.02 -9.78 1.95
C GLY A 45 3.06 -11.18 2.58
N HIS A 46 3.56 -11.27 3.81
CA HIS A 46 3.73 -12.55 4.51
C HIS A 46 2.38 -13.16 4.94
N MET A 47 1.43 -12.34 5.39
CA MET A 47 0.07 -12.80 5.69
C MET A 47 -0.62 -13.33 4.43
N GLY A 48 -0.41 -12.66 3.28
CA GLY A 48 -0.90 -13.15 2.00
C GLY A 48 -0.35 -14.52 1.62
N LEU A 49 0.96 -14.72 1.75
CA LEU A 49 1.61 -16.03 1.56
C LEU A 49 1.11 -17.09 2.56
N SER A 50 0.66 -16.67 3.74
CA SER A 50 0.11 -17.55 4.79
C SER A 50 -1.38 -17.85 4.60
N GLY A 51 -1.98 -17.48 3.47
CA GLY A 51 -3.37 -17.78 3.13
C GLY A 51 -4.40 -16.82 3.74
N TYR A 52 -3.98 -15.61 4.14
CA TYR A 52 -4.89 -14.53 4.55
C TYR A 52 -5.08 -13.55 3.39
N ALA A 53 -6.22 -13.66 2.71
CA ALA A 53 -6.42 -12.92 1.47
C ALA A 53 -6.78 -11.44 1.66
N HIS A 54 -7.41 -11.11 2.80
CA HIS A 54 -7.97 -9.79 3.10
C HIS A 54 -7.24 -9.17 4.29
N GLY A 55 -6.54 -8.07 4.03
CA GLY A 55 -5.80 -7.34 5.06
C GLY A 55 -5.90 -5.84 4.89
N HIS A 56 -5.56 -5.12 5.94
CA HIS A 56 -5.34 -3.68 5.88
C HIS A 56 -4.25 -3.24 6.85
N VAL A 57 -3.76 -2.03 6.62
CA VAL A 57 -2.85 -1.34 7.51
C VAL A 57 -3.52 -0.17 8.23
N GLU A 58 -2.97 0.25 9.38
CA GLU A 58 -3.37 1.52 9.99
C GLU A 58 -2.69 2.68 9.28
N ILE A 59 -3.49 3.64 8.80
CA ILE A 59 -2.93 4.87 8.24
C ILE A 59 -2.24 5.67 9.34
N GLY A 60 -0.91 5.66 9.31
CA GLY A 60 -0.05 6.43 10.21
C GLY A 60 0.66 5.61 11.29
N GLY A 61 0.43 4.30 11.37
CA GLY A 61 0.84 3.49 12.52
C GLY A 61 0.03 3.80 13.78
N TYR A 62 0.37 3.18 14.90
CA TYR A 62 -0.35 3.26 16.16
C TYR A 62 0.55 3.70 17.33
N THR A 63 1.67 3.00 17.53
CA THR A 63 2.47 3.10 18.75
C THR A 63 3.38 4.31 18.71
N THR A 64 3.09 5.30 19.54
CA THR A 64 4.03 6.35 19.91
C THR A 64 4.92 5.84 21.02
N THR A 65 6.22 5.91 20.78
CA THR A 65 7.27 5.44 21.69
C THR A 65 8.17 6.60 22.11
N TRP A 66 9.17 6.29 22.93
CA TRP A 66 10.21 7.21 23.37
C TRP A 66 11.58 6.60 23.11
N ASP A 67 12.51 7.41 22.64
CA ASP A 67 13.92 7.06 22.52
C ASP A 67 14.80 8.09 23.26
N SER A 68 16.12 7.99 23.11
CA SER A 68 17.07 8.92 23.74
C SER A 68 16.90 10.37 23.29
N ASN A 69 16.20 10.62 22.19
CA ASN A 69 15.94 11.93 21.61
C ASN A 69 14.51 12.45 21.92
N GLY A 70 13.73 11.71 22.70
CA GLY A 70 12.40 12.12 23.17
C GLY A 70 11.27 11.31 22.55
N VAL A 71 10.13 11.97 22.32
CA VAL A 71 8.93 11.33 21.79
C VAL A 71 9.13 11.02 20.30
N VAL A 72 8.98 9.75 19.91
CA VAL A 72 8.93 9.34 18.51
C VAL A 72 7.48 9.46 18.03
N ASN A 73 7.14 10.59 17.42
CA ASN A 73 5.79 10.90 17.00
C ASN A 73 5.59 10.85 15.48
N ARG A 74 4.32 10.73 15.08
CA ARG A 74 3.88 10.73 13.70
C ARG A 74 3.98 12.14 13.12
N SER A 75 4.88 12.33 12.15
CA SER A 75 4.95 13.55 11.37
C SER A 75 3.85 13.63 10.30
N ALA A 76 3.58 14.83 9.78
CA ALA A 76 2.66 15.03 8.65
C ALA A 76 3.12 14.25 7.40
N GLU A 77 4.44 14.15 7.18
CA GLU A 77 5.01 13.38 6.06
C GLU A 77 4.79 11.89 6.20
N LEU A 78 5.11 11.33 7.37
CA LEU A 78 4.89 9.91 7.62
C LEU A 78 3.41 9.55 7.42
N LEU A 79 2.53 10.36 8.00
CA LEU A 79 1.09 10.21 7.85
C LEU A 79 0.64 10.34 6.38
N GLY A 80 1.24 11.24 5.60
CA GLY A 80 1.02 11.38 4.17
C GLY A 80 1.42 10.13 3.38
N ARG A 81 2.62 9.58 3.62
CA ARG A 81 3.10 8.35 2.93
C ARG A 81 2.29 7.11 3.29
N TRP A 82 1.85 6.98 4.54
CA TRP A 82 0.89 5.94 4.94
C TRP A 82 -0.44 6.02 4.18
N ARG A 83 -0.92 7.23 3.88
CA ARG A 83 -2.16 7.42 3.11
C ARG A 83 -2.00 7.14 1.64
N GLU A 84 -0.82 7.31 1.07
CA GLU A 84 -0.56 6.88 -0.31
C GLU A 84 -0.42 5.35 -0.38
N LEU A 85 0.14 4.73 0.66
CA LEU A 85 0.29 3.27 0.75
C LEU A 85 -1.04 2.55 0.93
N SER A 86 -1.93 3.04 1.80
CA SER A 86 -3.17 2.34 2.17
C SER A 86 -4.09 2.03 0.97
N PRO A 87 -4.36 2.96 0.01
CA PRO A 87 -5.20 2.69 -1.16
C PRO A 87 -4.73 1.50 -2.00
N VAL A 88 -3.43 1.26 -2.03
CA VAL A 88 -2.81 0.22 -2.85
C VAL A 88 -2.39 -1.02 -2.07
N SER A 89 -2.55 -1.03 -0.75
CA SER A 89 -2.12 -2.15 0.11
C SER A 89 -3.22 -2.68 1.02
N SER A 90 -4.41 -2.11 1.01
CA SER A 90 -5.48 -2.45 1.97
C SER A 90 -6.81 -2.67 1.30
N VAL A 91 -7.61 -3.60 1.84
CA VAL A 91 -9.04 -3.76 1.51
C VAL A 91 -9.93 -2.72 2.20
N VAL A 92 -9.39 -2.02 3.20
CA VAL A 92 -10.08 -1.00 3.99
C VAL A 92 -9.16 0.21 4.17
N PHE A 93 -9.71 1.40 3.96
CA PHE A 93 -9.02 2.66 4.20
C PHE A 93 -9.42 3.22 5.58
N ARG A 94 -8.58 3.01 6.60
CA ARG A 94 -8.88 3.33 8.00
C ARG A 94 -7.72 4.03 8.70
N SER A 95 -8.02 5.10 9.43
CA SER A 95 -7.07 5.79 10.31
C SER A 95 -7.21 5.34 11.77
N HIS A 96 -6.24 5.73 12.59
CA HIS A 96 -6.30 5.63 14.04
C HIS A 96 -5.52 6.79 14.66
N GLU A 97 -5.98 7.28 15.80
CA GLU A 97 -5.30 8.36 16.52
C GLU A 97 -3.95 7.94 17.16
N GLY A 98 -3.69 6.63 17.27
CA GLY A 98 -2.63 6.06 18.08
C GLY A 98 -2.93 6.07 19.59
N ASN A 99 -1.96 5.59 20.37
CA ASN A 99 -2.04 5.52 21.84
C ASN A 99 -1.83 6.89 22.54
N VAL A 100 -1.20 7.87 21.89
CA VAL A 100 -0.98 9.23 22.44
C VAL A 100 -1.41 10.30 21.42
N PRO A 101 -2.71 10.54 21.21
CA PRO A 101 -3.20 11.33 20.07
C PRO A 101 -2.62 12.73 19.94
N HIS A 102 -2.44 13.45 21.05
CA HIS A 102 -2.13 14.88 21.08
C HIS A 102 -0.70 15.25 20.64
N VAL A 103 0.23 14.28 20.62
CA VAL A 103 1.61 14.52 20.14
C VAL A 103 1.80 14.12 18.67
N ASN A 104 0.79 13.52 18.04
CA ASN A 104 0.85 12.98 16.69
C ASN A 104 0.07 13.84 15.70
N ALA A 105 0.58 13.92 14.47
CA ALA A 105 -0.24 14.39 13.36
C ALA A 105 -1.43 13.44 13.16
N GLN A 106 -2.61 14.04 12.98
CA GLN A 106 -3.87 13.40 12.66
C GLN A 106 -4.35 13.87 11.29
N PHE A 107 -5.34 13.19 10.72
CA PHE A 107 -5.93 13.63 9.45
C PHE A 107 -6.72 14.92 9.55
N TYR A 108 -7.12 15.29 10.75
CA TYR A 108 -7.84 16.53 11.02
C TYR A 108 -6.97 17.59 11.71
N THR A 109 -5.63 17.41 11.78
CA THR A 109 -4.74 18.39 12.44
C THR A 109 -4.80 19.76 11.78
N ASN A 110 -4.88 19.83 10.45
CA ASN A 110 -5.00 21.07 9.70
C ASN A 110 -5.60 20.83 8.30
N SER A 111 -5.83 21.92 7.57
CA SER A 111 -6.43 21.86 6.22
C SER A 111 -5.61 21.02 5.23
N SER A 112 -4.27 21.10 5.28
CA SER A 112 -3.38 20.33 4.40
C SER A 112 -3.49 18.83 4.64
N THR A 113 -3.35 18.41 5.89
CA THR A 113 -3.52 17.00 6.29
C THR A 113 -4.93 16.50 5.98
N TYR A 114 -5.98 17.30 6.15
CA TYR A 114 -7.35 16.91 5.82
C TYR A 114 -7.57 16.75 4.32
N ALA A 115 -7.12 17.73 3.52
CA ALA A 115 -7.22 17.69 2.07
C ALA A 115 -6.49 16.47 1.49
N TYR A 116 -5.31 16.14 2.04
CA TYR A 116 -4.54 14.99 1.59
C TYR A 116 -5.20 13.66 1.99
N TYR A 117 -5.89 13.59 3.13
CA TYR A 117 -6.71 12.43 3.47
C TYR A 117 -7.87 12.25 2.50
N ALA A 118 -8.61 13.32 2.20
CA ALA A 118 -9.71 13.29 1.24
C ALA A 118 -9.23 12.90 -0.18
N TYR A 119 -8.04 13.35 -0.58
CA TYR A 119 -7.40 12.92 -1.84
C TYR A 119 -7.19 11.41 -1.89
N ASN A 120 -6.56 10.84 -0.88
CA ASN A 120 -6.27 9.40 -0.85
C ASN A 120 -7.54 8.55 -0.65
N ALA A 121 -8.56 9.05 0.04
CA ALA A 121 -9.87 8.39 0.10
C ALA A 121 -10.52 8.30 -1.29
N ARG A 122 -10.40 9.35 -2.13
CA ARG A 122 -10.83 9.29 -3.54
C ARG A 122 -9.99 8.31 -4.36
N MET A 123 -8.68 8.26 -4.14
CA MET A 123 -7.80 7.28 -4.77
C MET A 123 -8.22 5.85 -4.42
N PHE A 124 -8.46 5.56 -3.14
CA PHE A 124 -8.96 4.25 -2.68
C PHE A 124 -10.30 3.90 -3.33
N ARG A 125 -11.26 4.84 -3.36
CA ARG A 125 -12.53 4.65 -4.06
C ARG A 125 -12.35 4.35 -5.55
N SER A 126 -11.37 4.99 -6.21
CA SER A 126 -11.10 4.80 -7.64
C SER A 126 -10.66 3.37 -7.98
N LEU A 127 -10.06 2.67 -7.02
CA LEU A 127 -9.62 1.28 -7.12
C LEU A 127 -10.71 0.25 -6.79
N ALA A 128 -11.89 0.68 -6.33
CA ALA A 128 -12.90 -0.22 -5.78
C ALA A 128 -13.37 -1.29 -6.76
N ALA A 129 -13.51 -0.98 -8.05
CA ALA A 129 -13.92 -1.96 -9.06
C ALA A 129 -12.85 -3.06 -9.22
N TYR A 130 -11.59 -2.67 -9.34
CA TYR A 130 -10.44 -3.57 -9.45
C TYR A 130 -10.29 -4.46 -8.20
N GLN A 131 -10.28 -3.85 -7.01
CA GLN A 131 -10.16 -4.62 -5.77
C GLN A 131 -11.34 -5.58 -5.59
N ARG A 132 -12.58 -5.14 -5.83
CA ARG A 132 -13.76 -6.02 -5.72
C ARG A 132 -13.68 -7.22 -6.65
N ARG A 133 -13.25 -7.03 -7.91
CA ARG A 133 -13.04 -8.16 -8.82
C ARG A 133 -12.08 -9.18 -8.19
N ILE A 134 -10.91 -8.74 -7.74
CA ILE A 134 -9.91 -9.64 -7.13
C ILE A 134 -10.50 -10.35 -5.90
N LEU A 135 -11.20 -9.63 -5.03
CA LEU A 135 -11.82 -10.18 -3.83
C LEU A 135 -12.87 -11.24 -4.17
N ASP A 136 -13.74 -10.97 -5.14
CA ASP A 136 -14.85 -11.84 -5.53
C ASP A 136 -14.43 -13.03 -6.41
N THR A 137 -13.26 -12.96 -7.05
CA THR A 137 -12.75 -14.02 -7.92
C THR A 137 -11.51 -14.71 -7.36
N GLU A 138 -10.37 -14.04 -7.32
CA GLU A 138 -9.07 -14.65 -7.02
C GLU A 138 -8.93 -14.95 -5.52
N CYS A 139 -9.30 -14.01 -4.64
CA CYS A 139 -9.28 -14.24 -3.20
C CYS A 139 -10.27 -15.35 -2.82
N LYS A 140 -11.53 -15.24 -3.29
CA LYS A 140 -12.59 -16.19 -2.95
C LYS A 140 -12.36 -17.60 -3.49
N ASN A 141 -11.95 -17.72 -4.75
CA ASN A 141 -11.89 -19.04 -5.42
C ASN A 141 -10.53 -19.71 -5.33
N LEU A 142 -9.44 -18.92 -5.24
CA LEU A 142 -8.08 -19.44 -5.27
C LEU A 142 -7.32 -19.22 -3.95
N GLY A 143 -7.85 -18.41 -3.03
CA GLY A 143 -7.16 -18.03 -1.80
C GLY A 143 -6.01 -17.03 -2.01
N TRP A 144 -5.88 -16.46 -3.21
CA TRP A 144 -4.81 -15.50 -3.51
C TRP A 144 -5.05 -14.19 -2.76
N SER A 145 -4.02 -13.63 -2.14
CA SER A 145 -4.17 -12.37 -1.42
C SER A 145 -4.31 -11.15 -2.33
N LEU A 146 -4.94 -10.09 -1.81
CA LEU A 146 -5.02 -8.82 -2.54
C LEU A 146 -3.62 -8.24 -2.78
N VAL A 147 -2.78 -8.21 -1.74
CA VAL A 147 -1.37 -7.80 -1.81
C VAL A 147 -0.50 -9.03 -2.00
N ARG A 148 0.35 -9.03 -3.03
CA ARG A 148 1.14 -10.20 -3.47
C ARG A 148 2.61 -9.85 -3.55
N MET A 149 3.45 -10.73 -3.02
CA MET A 149 4.90 -10.55 -3.10
C MET A 149 5.41 -10.85 -4.52
N PRO A 150 6.40 -10.09 -5.03
CA PRO A 150 6.96 -10.29 -6.37
C PRO A 150 7.35 -11.72 -6.72
N VAL A 151 7.91 -12.45 -5.75
CA VAL A 151 8.39 -13.83 -5.92
C VAL A 151 7.30 -14.80 -6.39
N ILE A 152 6.01 -14.50 -6.15
CA ILE A 152 4.88 -15.33 -6.60
C ILE A 152 4.80 -15.37 -8.14
N TYR A 153 5.09 -14.25 -8.81
CA TYR A 153 5.01 -14.14 -10.27
C TYR A 153 6.35 -14.33 -10.97
N HIS A 154 7.44 -14.07 -10.25
CA HIS A 154 8.80 -14.12 -10.78
C HIS A 154 9.70 -14.98 -9.87
N PRO A 155 9.42 -16.29 -9.74
CA PRO A 155 10.11 -17.16 -8.80
C PRO A 155 11.57 -17.44 -9.16
N ASP A 156 12.02 -17.12 -10.38
CA ASP A 156 13.42 -17.28 -10.80
C ASP A 156 14.20 -15.95 -10.79
N ASP A 157 13.51 -14.83 -10.59
CA ASP A 157 14.10 -13.50 -10.58
C ASP A 157 14.75 -13.21 -9.22
N VAL A 158 16.05 -12.90 -9.23
CA VAL A 158 16.84 -12.64 -8.02
C VAL A 158 16.34 -11.39 -7.28
N GLY A 159 15.93 -10.35 -7.99
CA GLY A 159 15.38 -9.14 -7.38
C GLY A 159 14.00 -9.39 -6.76
N ALA A 160 13.17 -10.21 -7.40
CA ALA A 160 11.89 -10.63 -6.83
C ALA A 160 12.06 -11.43 -5.54
N LYS A 161 13.02 -12.36 -5.49
CA LYS A 161 13.37 -13.14 -4.27
C LYS A 161 13.91 -12.26 -3.15
N ALA A 162 14.65 -11.22 -3.49
CA ALA A 162 15.28 -10.33 -2.51
C ALA A 162 14.32 -9.28 -1.94
N THR A 163 13.15 -9.06 -2.57
CA THR A 163 12.18 -8.04 -2.14
C THR A 163 11.52 -8.41 -0.81
N ARG A 164 11.53 -7.46 0.14
CA ARG A 164 10.95 -7.60 1.49
C ARG A 164 9.79 -6.64 1.73
N HIS A 165 10.02 -5.36 1.45
CA HIS A 165 9.04 -4.27 1.62
C HIS A 165 9.16 -3.21 0.51
N GLU A 166 10.21 -3.28 -0.30
CA GLU A 166 10.54 -2.30 -1.34
C GLU A 166 9.47 -2.24 -2.42
N SER A 167 8.81 -3.37 -2.72
CA SER A 167 7.70 -3.40 -3.67
C SER A 167 6.78 -4.60 -3.46
N PHE A 168 5.58 -4.48 -4.00
CA PHE A 168 4.59 -5.55 -4.04
C PHE A 168 3.68 -5.39 -5.26
N LEU A 169 2.80 -6.35 -5.48
CA LEU A 169 1.72 -6.23 -6.45
C LEU A 169 0.37 -6.11 -5.74
N LEU A 170 -0.50 -5.26 -6.26
CA LEU A 170 -1.92 -5.26 -5.95
C LEU A 170 -2.63 -6.06 -7.04
N GLY A 171 -3.03 -7.30 -6.72
CA GLY A 171 -3.46 -8.27 -7.73
C GLY A 171 -2.34 -8.66 -8.69
N SER A 172 -2.66 -8.90 -9.96
CA SER A 172 -1.68 -9.17 -11.03
C SER A 172 -1.32 -7.94 -11.86
N ASP A 173 -2.16 -6.91 -11.83
CA ASP A 173 -2.13 -5.87 -12.86
C ASP A 173 -1.48 -4.58 -12.39
N LEU A 174 -1.25 -4.41 -11.08
CA LEU A 174 -0.60 -3.23 -10.50
C LEU A 174 0.66 -3.61 -9.73
N TYR A 175 1.80 -3.06 -10.16
CA TYR A 175 3.08 -3.15 -9.47
C TYR A 175 3.34 -1.85 -8.70
N VAL A 176 3.71 -1.94 -7.43
CA VAL A 176 3.80 -0.83 -6.49
C VAL A 176 5.14 -0.85 -5.76
N PRO A 177 6.12 -0.04 -6.21
CA PRO A 177 7.28 0.30 -5.40
C PRO A 177 6.88 1.22 -4.25
N ALA A 178 7.09 0.78 -3.02
CA ALA A 178 6.62 1.50 -1.84
C ALA A 178 7.57 2.65 -1.47
N VAL A 179 7.01 3.81 -1.11
CA VAL A 179 7.78 4.98 -0.63
C VAL A 179 7.80 4.96 0.89
N LEU A 180 8.90 4.46 1.46
CA LEU A 180 8.97 4.05 2.86
C LEU A 180 10.07 4.76 3.66
N ASP A 181 10.62 5.85 3.14
CA ASP A 181 11.69 6.63 3.75
C ASP A 181 11.35 8.14 3.74
N PRO A 182 11.79 8.91 4.75
CA PRO A 182 11.50 10.34 4.86
C PRO A 182 12.23 11.15 3.81
N GLY A 183 11.65 12.28 3.40
CA GLY A 183 12.22 13.22 2.44
C GLY A 183 12.29 12.71 0.99
N CYS A 184 11.83 11.50 0.69
CA CYS A 184 11.94 10.91 -0.63
C CYS A 184 11.09 11.68 -1.66
N LYS A 185 11.75 12.24 -2.69
CA LYS A 185 11.09 12.78 -3.91
C LYS A 185 11.23 11.86 -5.12
N CYS A 186 12.01 10.80 -4.97
CA CYS A 186 12.25 9.77 -5.97
C CYS A 186 12.58 8.45 -5.28
N VAL A 187 12.29 7.34 -5.95
CA VAL A 187 12.68 5.99 -5.52
C VAL A 187 13.43 5.28 -6.64
N GLU A 188 14.42 4.45 -6.28
CA GLU A 188 14.99 3.48 -7.22
C GLU A 188 14.03 2.30 -7.32
N VAL A 189 13.63 1.95 -8.54
CA VAL A 189 12.70 0.86 -8.82
C VAL A 189 13.42 -0.19 -9.64
N TYR A 190 13.40 -1.43 -9.17
CA TYR A 190 13.73 -2.60 -9.98
C TYR A 190 12.44 -3.13 -10.62
N PHE A 191 12.38 -3.20 -11.95
CA PHE A 191 11.22 -3.74 -12.65
C PHE A 191 11.37 -5.24 -12.83
N LEU A 192 10.37 -6.00 -12.39
CA LEU A 192 10.45 -7.46 -12.27
C LEU A 192 10.43 -8.17 -13.63
N GLY A 193 11.04 -9.36 -13.70
CA GLY A 193 11.02 -10.23 -14.86
C GLY A 193 11.80 -9.68 -16.06
N GLN A 194 11.77 -10.36 -17.21
CA GLN A 194 12.54 -9.95 -18.41
C GLN A 194 11.64 -9.58 -19.59
N ASN A 195 10.42 -10.13 -19.63
CA ASN A 195 9.49 -10.00 -20.77
C ASN A 195 8.25 -9.18 -20.42
N GLN A 196 8.28 -8.46 -19.30
CA GLN A 196 7.18 -7.64 -18.81
C GLN A 196 7.40 -6.17 -19.18
N SER A 197 6.29 -5.43 -19.27
CA SER A 197 6.33 -3.97 -19.38
C SER A 197 5.47 -3.34 -18.30
N TYR A 198 5.94 -2.22 -17.75
CA TYR A 198 5.34 -1.50 -16.64
C TYR A 198 5.06 -0.08 -17.10
N THR A 199 3.79 0.32 -17.10
CA THR A 199 3.39 1.70 -17.48
C THR A 199 3.11 2.50 -16.22
N HIS A 200 3.89 3.54 -15.96
CA HIS A 200 3.69 4.43 -14.81
C HIS A 200 2.37 5.19 -14.96
N VAL A 201 1.46 5.07 -13.98
CA VAL A 201 0.10 5.59 -14.15
C VAL A 201 0.08 7.11 -14.35
N TRP A 202 0.94 7.84 -13.64
CA TRP A 202 0.93 9.30 -13.63
C TRP A 202 1.58 9.92 -14.88
N SER A 203 2.71 9.36 -15.32
CA SER A 203 3.47 9.94 -16.44
C SER A 203 3.19 9.25 -17.78
N GLY A 204 2.63 8.04 -17.77
CA GLY A 204 2.47 7.20 -18.97
C GLY A 204 3.77 6.58 -19.48
N TRP A 205 4.90 6.82 -18.81
CA TRP A 205 6.19 6.27 -19.21
C TRP A 205 6.20 4.75 -19.06
N ARG A 206 6.79 4.07 -20.04
CA ARG A 206 6.89 2.62 -20.06
C ARG A 206 8.30 2.18 -19.69
N TYR A 207 8.35 1.16 -18.85
CA TYR A 207 9.56 0.52 -18.37
C TYR A 207 9.53 -0.96 -18.77
N LYS A 208 10.69 -1.53 -19.07
CA LYS A 208 10.87 -2.97 -19.33
C LYS A 208 11.25 -3.68 -18.04
N GLY A 209 10.87 -4.95 -17.89
CA GLY A 209 11.41 -5.81 -16.83
C GLY A 209 12.93 -5.93 -16.92
N GLY A 210 13.57 -6.20 -15.78
CA GLY A 210 14.99 -6.50 -15.64
C GLY A 210 15.86 -5.27 -15.44
N GLN A 211 15.31 -4.07 -15.66
CA GLN A 211 16.03 -2.82 -15.48
C GLN A 211 15.78 -2.20 -14.10
N LYS A 212 16.69 -1.31 -13.71
CA LYS A 212 16.47 -0.35 -12.63
C LYS A 212 16.22 1.04 -13.20
N ALA A 213 15.32 1.80 -12.61
CA ALA A 213 15.14 3.21 -12.95
C ALA A 213 14.80 4.05 -11.72
N ARG A 214 15.17 5.33 -11.77
CA ARG A 214 14.76 6.32 -10.78
C ARG A 214 13.42 6.92 -11.17
N VAL A 215 12.45 6.87 -10.27
CA VAL A 215 11.06 7.32 -10.51
C VAL A 215 10.72 8.43 -9.54
N VAL A 216 10.18 9.53 -10.05
CA VAL A 216 9.79 10.71 -9.26
C VAL A 216 8.46 10.43 -8.55
N VAL A 217 8.42 10.65 -7.23
CA VAL A 217 7.28 10.36 -6.34
C VAL A 217 6.90 11.59 -5.49
N PRO A 218 6.39 12.66 -6.13
CA PRO A 218 5.88 13.80 -5.39
C PRO A 218 4.65 13.35 -4.57
N TYR A 219 4.32 14.11 -3.53
CA TYR A 219 3.16 13.79 -2.71
C TYR A 219 1.88 13.75 -3.56
N GLY A 220 1.03 12.77 -3.30
CA GLY A 220 -0.18 12.47 -4.07
C GLY A 220 0.06 11.54 -5.26
N LYS A 221 1.31 11.27 -5.63
CA LYS A 221 1.65 10.43 -6.79
C LYS A 221 2.60 9.30 -6.40
N PRO A 222 2.12 8.31 -5.62
CA PRO A 222 2.93 7.14 -5.30
C PRO A 222 3.35 6.39 -6.57
N ALA A 223 4.47 5.67 -6.50
CA ALA A 223 4.94 4.86 -7.62
C ALA A 223 3.96 3.68 -7.85
N VAL A 224 3.14 3.79 -8.90
CA VAL A 224 2.17 2.76 -9.29
C VAL A 224 2.29 2.53 -10.78
N PHE A 225 2.39 1.25 -11.17
CA PHE A 225 2.58 0.84 -12.54
C PHE A 225 1.56 -0.20 -12.94
N VAL A 226 1.02 -0.07 -14.14
CA VAL A 226 0.22 -1.12 -14.76
C VAL A 226 1.16 -2.15 -15.40
N VAL A 227 1.02 -3.42 -15.03
CA VAL A 227 1.80 -4.56 -15.53
C VAL A 227 1.16 -5.08 -16.82
N VAL A 228 1.71 -4.73 -17.98
CA VAL A 228 1.18 -5.07 -19.33
C VAL A 228 -0.28 -4.55 -19.48
N GLN A 229 -0.92 -4.64 -20.66
CA GLN A 229 -2.31 -4.17 -20.79
C GLN A 229 -3.23 -5.01 -19.90
N PRO A 230 -4.03 -4.39 -19.00
CA PRO A 230 -4.99 -5.10 -18.17
C PRO A 230 -5.93 -5.91 -19.04
N LYS A 231 -6.18 -7.17 -18.66
CA LYS A 231 -7.16 -8.02 -19.35
C LYS A 231 -8.60 -7.59 -19.09
N HIS A 232 -8.80 -6.75 -18.09
CA HIS A 232 -10.09 -6.27 -17.62
C HIS A 232 -10.13 -4.74 -17.57
N ASN A 233 -11.33 -4.17 -17.72
CA ASN A 233 -11.56 -2.72 -17.71
C ASN A 233 -11.80 -2.14 -16.32
N ASP A 234 -11.53 -2.90 -15.27
CA ASP A 234 -11.78 -2.56 -13.86
C ASP A 234 -10.79 -1.54 -13.28
N LEU A 235 -9.64 -1.32 -13.94
CA LEU A 235 -8.73 -0.22 -13.66
C LEU A 235 -9.18 1.14 -14.23
N ARG A 236 -10.31 1.19 -14.96
CA ARG A 236 -10.83 2.44 -15.53
C ARG A 236 -11.01 3.54 -14.49
N GLY A 237 -11.52 3.20 -13.30
CA GLY A 237 -11.72 4.17 -12.21
C GLY A 237 -10.41 4.82 -11.75
N LEU A 238 -9.35 4.02 -11.59
CA LEU A 238 -8.01 4.53 -11.26
C LEU A 238 -7.49 5.43 -12.37
N LEU A 239 -7.59 5.02 -13.64
CA LEU A 239 -7.09 5.81 -14.78
C LEU A 239 -7.86 7.12 -14.97
N GLU A 240 -9.15 7.17 -14.64
CA GLU A 240 -9.95 8.39 -14.57
C GLU A 240 -9.49 9.31 -13.44
N PHE A 241 -9.28 8.76 -12.23
CA PHE A 241 -8.74 9.50 -11.09
C PHE A 241 -7.38 10.12 -11.42
N VAL A 242 -6.46 9.31 -11.95
CA VAL A 242 -5.12 9.74 -12.36
C VAL A 242 -5.19 10.88 -13.37
N ARG A 243 -6.02 10.76 -14.42
CA ARG A 243 -6.20 11.84 -15.41
C ARG A 243 -6.70 13.13 -14.78
N LYS A 244 -7.68 13.04 -13.87
CA LYS A 244 -8.27 14.21 -13.20
C LYS A 244 -7.29 14.90 -12.25
N GLU A 245 -6.49 14.12 -11.53
CA GLU A 245 -5.67 14.59 -10.42
C GLU A 245 -4.19 14.78 -10.81
N ASN A 246 -3.81 14.56 -12.08
CA ASN A 246 -2.41 14.61 -12.50
C ASN A 246 -1.78 16.00 -12.38
N THR A 247 -2.57 17.07 -12.35
CA THR A 247 -2.08 18.45 -12.13
C THR A 247 -2.22 18.89 -10.68
N ALA A 248 -2.79 18.06 -9.81
CA ALA A 248 -2.94 18.38 -8.39
C ALA A 248 -1.57 18.46 -7.71
N MET A 249 -1.40 19.49 -6.90
CA MET A 249 -0.20 19.69 -6.07
C MET A 249 -0.58 19.44 -4.62
N ILE A 250 0.03 18.42 -4.03
CA ILE A 250 -0.15 18.10 -2.61
C ILE A 250 1.05 18.62 -1.83
N TYR A 251 0.74 19.29 -0.72
CA TYR A 251 1.72 19.78 0.24
C TYR A 251 1.58 19.00 1.55
N VAL A 252 2.70 18.89 2.27
CA VAL A 252 2.83 18.16 3.53
C VAL A 252 3.52 19.09 4.51
#